data_AF-A0AAN8E230-F1
#
_entry.id   AF-A0AAN8E230-F1
#
_cell.length_a   1.000
_cell.length_b   1.000
_cell.length_c   1.000
_cell.angle_alpha   90.00
_cell.angle_beta   90.00
_cell.angle_gamma   90.00
#
_symmetry.space_group_name_H-M   'P 1'
#
loop_
_entity.id
_entity.type
_entity.pdbx_description
1 polymer ?
#
loop_
_entity_poly.entity_id
_entity_poly.type
_entity_poly.pdbx_seq_one_letter_code
_entity_poly.pdbx_strand_id
1 'polypeptide(L)'
;MSLDFIGKYNNWDKVDPAELFSTAPTEKKEANPKLNMVKFLQVEARGCDYVVLWLDCDKEGENICFEVLDAIQPVMNRVREQSVYRAKFSSITDTDIWNAMDHLGEPNRNEALSVDARQELDLRIGCAFTRFQTKYFQGKYGNLDSTLISFGPCQTPTLGFCVERHDKIQSFKPETYWVIQAKVFKGKDSPLTLDWSRVRVFDREVGQMFVNLAKTSRVAQVESVSKKEKAKQRPQALNTVEMLKVASSSLGMLIAGNRFSTEM
;
A
#
# COMPACT_ATOMS: atom_id res chain seq x y z
N MET A 1 -21.17 2.02 -3.90
CA MET A 1 -21.76 0.75 -4.37
C MET A 1 -20.67 -0.30 -4.37
N SER A 2 -20.98 -1.57 -4.63
CA SER A 2 -20.00 -2.64 -4.84
C SER A 2 -20.29 -3.33 -6.17
N LEU A 3 -19.27 -3.44 -7.03
CA LEU A 3 -19.39 -4.15 -8.30
C LEU A 3 -19.41 -5.67 -8.07
N ASP A 4 -20.36 -6.36 -8.68
CA ASP A 4 -20.52 -7.81 -8.57
C ASP A 4 -21.03 -8.40 -9.90
N PHE A 5 -20.93 -9.72 -10.07
CA PHE A 5 -21.53 -10.39 -11.21
C PHE A 5 -23.05 -10.54 -11.07
N ILE A 6 -23.73 -10.69 -12.20
CA ILE A 6 -25.19 -10.83 -12.23
C ILE A 6 -25.61 -12.30 -12.17
N GLY A 7 -26.60 -12.60 -11.32
CA GLY A 7 -27.33 -13.87 -11.34
C GLY A 7 -26.44 -15.11 -11.15
N LYS A 8 -26.47 -16.03 -12.13
CA LYS A 8 -25.78 -17.33 -12.06
C LYS A 8 -24.27 -17.21 -11.88
N TYR A 9 -23.67 -16.11 -12.34
CA TYR A 9 -22.23 -15.86 -12.27
C TYR A 9 -21.71 -15.62 -10.84
N ASN A 10 -22.60 -15.50 -9.85
CA ASN A 10 -22.21 -15.49 -8.44
C ASN A 10 -22.02 -16.89 -7.84
N ASN A 11 -22.50 -17.94 -8.51
CA ASN A 11 -22.34 -19.30 -8.04
C ASN A 11 -21.01 -19.89 -8.56
N TRP A 12 -20.15 -20.34 -7.66
CA TRP A 12 -18.80 -20.80 -7.98
C TRP A 12 -18.78 -22.16 -8.69
N ASP A 13 -19.78 -23.01 -8.46
CA ASP A 13 -19.81 -24.38 -8.98
C ASP A 13 -20.38 -24.47 -10.41
N LYS A 14 -21.21 -23.49 -10.78
CA LYS A 14 -22.09 -23.54 -11.96
C LYS A 14 -21.59 -22.80 -13.19
N VAL A 15 -20.44 -22.12 -13.11
CA VAL A 15 -19.90 -21.31 -14.21
C VAL A 15 -18.46 -21.68 -14.52
N ASP A 16 -18.11 -21.68 -15.80
CA ASP A 16 -16.71 -21.75 -16.23
C ASP A 16 -16.01 -20.44 -15.83
N PRO A 17 -14.92 -20.47 -15.04
CA PRO A 17 -14.17 -19.26 -14.69
C PRO A 17 -13.70 -18.43 -15.89
N ALA A 18 -13.50 -19.05 -17.06
CA ALA A 18 -13.11 -18.31 -18.28
C ALA A 18 -14.22 -17.36 -18.78
N GLU A 19 -15.49 -17.68 -18.53
CA GLU A 19 -16.63 -16.81 -18.88
C GLU A 19 -16.59 -15.46 -18.12
N LEU A 20 -15.93 -15.41 -16.95
CA LEU A 20 -15.88 -14.22 -16.12
C LEU A 20 -15.10 -13.06 -16.74
N PHE A 21 -14.25 -13.32 -17.74
CA PHE A 21 -13.49 -12.27 -18.42
C PHE A 21 -14.35 -11.43 -19.36
N SER A 22 -15.24 -12.06 -20.13
CA SER A 22 -15.88 -11.39 -21.28
C SER A 22 -17.39 -11.57 -21.35
N THR A 23 -17.95 -12.70 -20.92
CA THR A 23 -19.39 -13.00 -21.11
C THR A 23 -20.22 -12.71 -19.87
N ALA A 24 -19.62 -12.77 -18.68
CA ALA A 24 -20.32 -12.47 -17.44
C ALA A 24 -20.58 -10.96 -17.31
N PRO A 25 -21.85 -10.52 -17.29
CA PRO A 25 -22.19 -9.13 -17.04
C PRO A 25 -21.97 -8.80 -15.55
N THR A 26 -21.65 -7.53 -15.29
CA THR A 26 -21.42 -6.97 -13.96
C THR A 26 -22.46 -5.88 -13.67
N GLU A 27 -22.81 -5.73 -12.41
CA GLU A 27 -23.70 -4.66 -11.93
C GLU A 27 -23.19 -4.09 -10.61
N LYS A 28 -23.48 -2.81 -10.37
CA LYS A 28 -23.23 -2.18 -9.08
C LYS A 28 -24.41 -2.49 -8.14
N LYS A 29 -24.11 -3.07 -6.99
CA LYS A 29 -25.08 -3.33 -5.90
C LYS A 29 -24.82 -2.39 -4.73
N GLU A 30 -25.81 -2.18 -3.87
CA GLU A 30 -25.56 -1.47 -2.61
C GLU A 30 -24.52 -2.21 -1.79
N ALA A 31 -23.45 -1.52 -1.38
CA ALA A 31 -22.37 -2.11 -0.61
C ALA A 31 -22.84 -2.60 0.77
N ASN A 32 -23.86 -1.93 1.35
CA ASN A 32 -24.54 -2.37 2.55
C ASN A 32 -26.06 -2.22 2.38
N PRO A 33 -26.76 -3.26 1.92
CA PRO A 33 -28.20 -3.22 1.65
C PRO A 33 -29.05 -2.84 2.88
N LYS A 34 -28.53 -3.02 4.10
CA LYS A 34 -29.27 -2.69 5.33
C LYS A 34 -29.43 -1.17 5.51
N LEU A 35 -28.55 -0.37 4.93
CA LEU A 35 -28.60 1.09 5.03
C LEU A 35 -29.63 1.70 4.07
N ASN A 36 -30.04 0.98 3.01
CA ASN A 36 -30.94 1.48 1.97
C ASN A 36 -30.50 2.85 1.44
N MET A 37 -29.20 2.99 1.15
CA MET A 37 -28.58 4.29 0.91
C MET A 37 -29.16 4.98 -0.33
N VAL A 38 -29.44 4.22 -1.39
CA VAL A 38 -30.02 4.77 -2.63
C VAL A 38 -31.40 5.37 -2.35
N LYS A 39 -32.23 4.65 -1.59
CA LYS A 39 -33.57 5.11 -1.23
C LYS A 39 -33.52 6.36 -0.35
N PHE A 40 -32.62 6.40 0.63
CA PHE A 40 -32.42 7.57 1.48
C PHE A 40 -32.07 8.80 0.64
N LEU A 41 -31.07 8.70 -0.22
CA LEU A 41 -30.64 9.80 -1.09
C LEU A 41 -31.76 10.27 -2.03
N GLN A 42 -32.55 9.34 -2.59
CA GLN A 42 -33.69 9.66 -3.46
C GLN A 42 -34.79 10.44 -2.74
N VAL A 43 -35.05 10.12 -1.47
CA VAL A 43 -36.06 10.83 -0.67
C VAL A 43 -35.60 12.25 -0.40
N GLU A 44 -34.36 12.43 0.05
CA GLU A 44 -33.83 13.76 0.40
C GLU A 44 -33.61 14.65 -0.84
N ALA A 45 -33.27 14.08 -1.98
CA ALA A 45 -33.05 14.83 -3.22
C ALA A 45 -34.34 15.24 -3.93
N ARG A 46 -35.48 14.63 -3.57
CA ARG A 46 -36.75 14.94 -4.23
C ARG A 46 -37.14 16.39 -3.92
N GLY A 47 -37.30 17.18 -4.98
CA GLY A 47 -37.64 18.60 -4.85
C GLY A 47 -36.43 19.52 -4.71
N CYS A 48 -35.20 19.00 -4.71
CA CYS A 48 -34.00 19.82 -4.79
C CYS A 48 -33.72 20.27 -6.22
N ASP A 49 -33.29 21.53 -6.38
CA ASP A 49 -32.93 22.13 -7.67
C ASP A 49 -31.43 22.00 -7.99
N TYR A 50 -30.59 21.95 -6.94
CA TYR A 50 -29.13 21.89 -7.05
C TYR A 50 -28.56 20.84 -6.12
N VAL A 51 -27.39 20.31 -6.48
CA VAL A 51 -26.57 19.47 -5.62
C VAL A 51 -25.12 19.95 -5.63
N VAL A 52 -24.51 20.01 -4.44
CA VAL A 52 -23.08 20.25 -4.26
C VAL A 52 -22.46 19.02 -3.60
N LEU A 53 -21.47 18.43 -4.26
CA LEU A 53 -20.80 17.20 -3.84
C LEU A 53 -19.62 17.53 -2.93
N TRP A 54 -19.68 17.07 -1.68
CA TRP A 54 -18.70 17.31 -0.61
C TRP A 54 -17.94 16.05 -0.18
N LEU A 55 -17.80 15.07 -1.07
CA LEU A 55 -17.05 13.84 -0.80
C LEU A 55 -15.54 14.10 -0.73
N ASP A 56 -14.77 13.18 -0.15
CA ASP A 56 -13.31 13.32 -0.06
C ASP A 56 -12.67 13.53 -1.43
N CYS A 57 -11.60 14.33 -1.48
CA CYS A 57 -10.99 14.78 -2.74
C CYS A 57 -9.90 13.82 -3.24
N ASP A 58 -10.27 12.55 -3.41
CA ASP A 58 -9.48 11.53 -4.09
C ASP A 58 -10.32 10.82 -5.17
N LYS A 59 -9.69 9.89 -5.89
CA LYS A 59 -10.36 9.17 -6.98
C LYS A 59 -11.56 8.34 -6.52
N GLU A 60 -11.50 7.76 -5.31
CA GLU A 60 -12.61 6.97 -4.77
C GLU A 60 -13.79 7.90 -4.42
N GLY A 61 -13.52 9.07 -3.83
CA GLY A 61 -14.51 10.11 -3.61
C GLY A 61 -15.14 10.64 -4.90
N GLU A 62 -14.36 10.81 -5.98
CA GLU A 62 -14.90 11.13 -7.31
C GLU A 62 -15.75 9.99 -7.88
N ASN A 63 -15.40 8.71 -7.67
CA ASN A 63 -16.26 7.60 -8.08
C ASN A 63 -17.60 7.62 -7.34
N ILE A 64 -17.58 7.82 -6.02
CA ILE A 64 -18.78 7.90 -5.19
C ILE A 64 -19.64 9.13 -5.57
N CYS A 65 -19.03 10.25 -6.01
CA CYS A 65 -19.78 11.38 -6.57
C CYS A 65 -20.75 10.92 -7.66
N PHE A 66 -20.29 10.12 -8.63
CA PHE A 66 -21.16 9.63 -9.70
C PHE A 66 -22.17 8.58 -9.24
N GLU A 67 -21.87 7.79 -8.21
CA GLU A 67 -22.86 6.89 -7.60
C GLU A 67 -23.99 7.66 -6.92
N VAL A 68 -23.67 8.75 -6.22
CA VAL A 68 -24.65 9.65 -5.62
C VAL A 68 -25.49 10.30 -6.72
N LEU A 69 -24.86 10.80 -7.78
CA LEU A 69 -25.56 11.43 -8.90
C LEU A 69 -26.52 10.48 -9.62
N ASP A 70 -26.13 9.22 -9.84
CA ASP A 70 -26.98 8.20 -10.45
C ASP A 70 -28.26 7.96 -9.61
N ALA A 71 -28.13 7.99 -8.27
CA ALA A 71 -29.26 7.85 -7.37
C ALA A 71 -30.19 9.07 -7.38
N ILE A 72 -29.66 10.30 -7.38
CA ILE A 72 -30.44 11.52 -7.10
C ILE A 72 -30.89 12.28 -8.33
N GLN A 73 -30.09 12.34 -9.40
CA GLN A 73 -30.44 13.14 -10.59
C GLN A 73 -31.78 12.76 -11.23
N PRO A 74 -32.23 11.49 -11.24
CA PRO A 74 -33.54 11.13 -11.77
C PRO A 74 -34.73 11.72 -10.98
N VAL A 75 -34.55 12.06 -9.71
CA VAL A 75 -35.62 12.52 -8.81
C VAL A 75 -35.55 14.01 -8.44
N MET A 76 -34.45 14.69 -8.81
CA MET A 76 -34.27 16.14 -8.65
C MET A 76 -35.11 16.94 -9.65
N ASN A 77 -35.37 18.22 -9.32
CA ASN A 77 -36.04 19.13 -10.24
C ASN A 77 -35.10 19.48 -11.41
N ARG A 78 -35.58 19.32 -12.65
CA ARG A 78 -34.82 19.69 -13.86
C ARG A 78 -35.11 21.14 -14.27
N VAL A 79 -34.67 22.09 -13.43
CA VAL A 79 -34.97 23.52 -13.63
C VAL A 79 -33.95 24.23 -14.52
N ARG A 80 -32.71 23.74 -14.61
CA ARG A 80 -31.60 24.35 -15.38
C ARG A 80 -30.69 23.31 -16.03
N GLU A 81 -29.88 23.74 -17.01
CA GLU A 81 -28.87 22.90 -17.66
C GLU A 81 -27.74 22.47 -16.71
N GLN A 82 -27.30 23.36 -15.80
CA GLN A 82 -26.29 23.06 -14.79
C GLN A 82 -26.89 23.07 -13.38
N SER A 83 -27.03 21.88 -12.79
CA SER A 83 -27.56 21.67 -11.43
C SER A 83 -26.60 20.93 -10.50
N VAL A 84 -25.42 20.56 -10.99
CA VAL A 84 -24.44 19.72 -10.27
C VAL A 84 -23.13 20.47 -10.09
N TYR A 85 -22.65 20.49 -8.85
CA TYR A 85 -21.40 21.13 -8.48
C TYR A 85 -20.54 20.21 -7.61
N ARG A 86 -19.24 20.42 -7.63
CA ARG A 86 -18.25 19.68 -6.84
C ARG A 86 -17.38 20.65 -6.04
N ALA A 87 -17.45 20.54 -4.71
CA ALA A 87 -16.55 21.26 -3.81
C ALA A 87 -15.21 20.51 -3.69
N LYS A 88 -14.09 21.23 -3.70
CA LYS A 88 -12.74 20.65 -3.53
C LYS A 88 -12.05 21.24 -2.32
N PHE A 89 -11.63 20.38 -1.38
CA PHE A 89 -10.99 20.74 -0.12
C PHE A 89 -9.94 19.68 0.25
N SER A 90 -8.95 20.05 1.08
CA SER A 90 -7.90 19.13 1.57
C SER A 90 -7.92 18.97 3.09
N SER A 91 -8.75 19.74 3.78
CA SER A 91 -8.89 19.76 5.24
C SER A 91 -10.30 20.17 5.65
N ILE A 92 -10.74 19.71 6.81
CA ILE A 92 -12.02 20.13 7.41
C ILE A 92 -11.76 21.33 8.32
N THR A 93 -11.40 22.46 7.71
CA THR A 93 -11.16 23.72 8.41
C THR A 93 -12.03 24.83 7.82
N ASP A 94 -12.45 25.81 8.63
CA ASP A 94 -13.33 26.88 8.17
C ASP A 94 -12.81 27.57 6.91
N THR A 95 -11.51 27.86 6.86
CA THR A 95 -10.87 28.52 5.72
C THR A 95 -11.00 27.69 4.45
N ASP A 96 -10.72 26.39 4.52
CA ASP A 96 -10.71 25.51 3.35
C ASP A 96 -12.14 25.22 2.85
N ILE A 97 -13.11 25.07 3.76
CA ILE A 97 -14.51 24.85 3.42
C ILE A 97 -15.15 26.09 2.77
N TRP A 98 -14.91 27.29 3.31
CA TRP A 98 -15.41 28.52 2.68
C TRP A 98 -14.79 28.73 1.29
N ASN A 99 -13.48 28.55 1.16
CA ASN A 99 -12.81 28.64 -0.13
C ASN A 99 -13.37 27.64 -1.15
N ALA A 100 -13.67 26.40 -0.74
CA ALA A 100 -14.26 25.39 -1.61
C ALA A 100 -15.67 25.76 -2.09
N MET A 101 -16.48 26.37 -1.22
CA MET A 101 -17.83 26.84 -1.56
C MET A 101 -17.80 28.03 -2.53
N ASP A 102 -16.82 28.92 -2.41
CA ASP A 102 -16.68 30.07 -3.31
C ASP A 102 -16.14 29.68 -4.70
N HIS A 103 -15.52 28.50 -4.83
CA HIS A 103 -14.86 28.02 -6.06
C HIS A 103 -15.35 26.63 -6.48
N LEU A 104 -16.68 26.45 -6.53
CA LEU A 104 -17.28 25.19 -6.98
C LEU A 104 -16.90 24.86 -8.42
N GLY A 105 -16.51 23.60 -8.65
CA GLY A 105 -16.24 23.04 -9.96
C GLY A 105 -17.24 21.97 -10.36
N GLU A 106 -16.81 21.07 -11.25
CA GLU A 106 -17.57 19.91 -11.71
C GLU A 106 -16.88 18.61 -11.29
N PRO A 107 -17.65 17.52 -11.07
CA PRO A 107 -17.07 16.21 -10.76
C PRO A 107 -16.31 15.63 -11.97
N ASN A 108 -15.19 14.95 -11.73
CA ASN A 108 -14.31 14.45 -12.78
C ASN A 108 -14.68 13.03 -13.21
N ARG A 109 -15.40 12.91 -14.34
CA ARG A 109 -15.84 11.60 -14.86
C ARG A 109 -14.69 10.66 -15.22
N ASN A 110 -13.55 11.19 -15.69
CA ASN A 110 -12.42 10.35 -16.10
C ASN A 110 -11.76 9.67 -14.90
N GLU A 111 -11.66 10.37 -13.76
CA GLU A 111 -11.15 9.79 -12.52
C GLU A 111 -12.08 8.70 -12.00
N ALA A 112 -13.40 8.97 -12.00
CA ALA A 112 -14.40 7.97 -11.63
C ALA A 112 -14.35 6.72 -12.51
N LEU A 113 -14.23 6.89 -13.84
CA LEU A 113 -14.09 5.76 -14.78
C LEU A 113 -12.80 4.97 -14.54
N SER A 114 -11.72 5.62 -14.09
CA SER A 114 -10.49 4.91 -13.73
C SER A 114 -10.66 3.99 -12.51
N VAL A 115 -11.50 4.38 -11.55
CA VAL A 115 -11.87 3.54 -10.40
C VAL A 115 -12.77 2.39 -10.84
N ASP A 116 -13.77 2.65 -11.68
CA ASP A 116 -14.64 1.61 -12.23
C ASP A 116 -13.82 0.54 -12.99
N ALA A 117 -12.89 0.98 -13.84
CA ALA A 117 -12.00 0.09 -14.57
C ALA A 117 -11.12 -0.76 -13.62
N ARG A 118 -10.58 -0.15 -12.56
CA ARG A 118 -9.80 -0.88 -11.54
C ARG A 118 -10.65 -1.93 -10.83
N GLN A 119 -11.84 -1.56 -10.36
CA GLN A 119 -12.77 -2.47 -9.68
C GLN A 119 -13.16 -3.65 -10.58
N GLU A 120 -13.43 -3.40 -11.86
CA GLU A 120 -13.77 -4.44 -12.83
C GLU A 120 -12.59 -5.39 -13.12
N LEU A 121 -11.38 -4.85 -13.31
CA LEU A 121 -10.18 -5.67 -13.52
C LEU A 121 -9.88 -6.56 -12.30
N ASP A 122 -9.91 -5.97 -11.10
CA ASP A 122 -9.67 -6.69 -9.85
C ASP A 122 -10.71 -7.80 -9.63
N LEU A 123 -11.99 -7.51 -9.87
CA LEU A 123 -13.09 -8.49 -9.76
C LEU A 123 -12.94 -9.64 -10.76
N ARG A 124 -12.80 -9.32 -12.06
CA ARG A 124 -12.75 -10.32 -13.13
C ARG A 124 -11.54 -11.22 -13.01
N ILE A 125 -10.34 -10.63 -12.94
CA ILE A 125 -9.10 -11.38 -12.84
C ILE A 125 -9.06 -12.15 -11.52
N GLY A 126 -9.39 -11.48 -10.41
CA GLY A 126 -9.36 -12.08 -9.09
C GLY A 126 -10.30 -13.29 -8.99
N CYS A 127 -11.57 -13.13 -9.35
CA CYS A 127 -12.54 -14.23 -9.30
C CYS A 127 -12.22 -15.36 -10.29
N ALA A 128 -11.79 -15.06 -11.52
CA ALA A 128 -11.48 -16.09 -12.51
C ALA A 128 -10.36 -17.02 -12.01
N PHE A 129 -9.22 -16.46 -11.62
CA PHE A 129 -8.08 -17.25 -11.13
C PHE A 129 -8.35 -17.89 -9.76
N THR A 130 -9.06 -17.21 -8.87
CA THR A 130 -9.41 -17.77 -7.55
C THR A 130 -10.34 -18.96 -7.71
N ARG A 131 -11.46 -18.81 -8.42
CA ARG A 131 -12.45 -19.89 -8.59
C ARG A 131 -11.85 -21.10 -9.32
N PHE A 132 -11.02 -20.85 -10.34
CA PHE A 132 -10.30 -21.90 -11.03
C PHE A 132 -9.43 -22.73 -10.06
N GLN A 133 -8.58 -22.08 -9.26
CA GLN A 133 -7.69 -22.77 -8.33
C GLN A 133 -8.45 -23.47 -7.21
N THR A 134 -9.42 -22.80 -6.59
CA THR A 134 -10.25 -23.40 -5.52
C THR A 134 -10.92 -24.68 -6.01
N LYS A 135 -11.58 -24.66 -7.19
CA LYS A 135 -12.24 -25.84 -7.77
C LYS A 135 -11.24 -26.92 -8.19
N TYR A 136 -10.09 -26.53 -8.74
CA TYR A 136 -9.05 -27.48 -9.17
C TYR A 136 -8.42 -28.24 -7.99
N PHE A 137 -8.27 -27.59 -6.83
CA PHE A 137 -7.65 -28.18 -5.64
C PHE A 137 -8.65 -28.78 -4.64
N GLN A 138 -9.95 -28.59 -4.85
CA GLN A 138 -10.99 -29.10 -3.96
C GLN A 138 -10.91 -30.63 -3.81
N GLY A 139 -10.74 -31.10 -2.57
CA GLY A 139 -10.65 -32.53 -2.25
C GLY A 139 -9.40 -33.25 -2.77
N LYS A 140 -8.44 -32.53 -3.36
CA LYS A 140 -7.22 -33.12 -3.96
C LYS A 140 -6.16 -33.48 -2.93
N TYR A 141 -6.10 -32.74 -1.82
CA TYR A 141 -5.15 -32.97 -0.73
C TYR A 141 -5.88 -32.93 0.61
N GLY A 142 -5.68 -33.95 1.46
CA GLY A 142 -6.37 -34.07 2.74
C GLY A 142 -5.98 -33.01 3.79
N ASN A 143 -4.88 -32.29 3.56
CA ASN A 143 -4.35 -31.23 4.44
C ASN A 143 -4.49 -29.83 3.84
N LEU A 144 -5.23 -29.66 2.76
CA LEU A 144 -5.41 -28.37 2.08
C LEU A 144 -6.88 -27.97 2.08
N ASP A 145 -7.20 -26.86 2.74
CA ASP A 145 -8.46 -26.16 2.53
C ASP A 145 -8.33 -25.26 1.29
N SER A 146 -8.92 -25.69 0.17
CA SER A 146 -8.89 -24.97 -1.10
C SER A 146 -9.57 -23.60 -1.04
N THR A 147 -10.43 -23.34 -0.05
CA THR A 147 -11.11 -22.05 0.11
C THR A 147 -10.16 -20.92 0.52
N LEU A 148 -8.97 -21.27 1.02
CA LEU A 148 -7.93 -20.31 1.40
C LEU A 148 -7.08 -19.84 0.21
N ILE A 149 -7.18 -20.51 -0.95
CA ILE A 149 -6.39 -20.18 -2.14
C ILE A 149 -7.08 -19.05 -2.89
N SER A 150 -6.39 -17.93 -3.05
CA SER A 150 -6.88 -16.80 -3.84
C SER A 150 -5.79 -16.19 -4.70
N PHE A 151 -6.21 -15.55 -5.78
CA PHE A 151 -5.36 -14.77 -6.67
C PHE A 151 -5.91 -13.35 -6.79
N GLY A 152 -5.02 -12.38 -6.84
CA GLY A 152 -5.40 -11.01 -7.19
C GLY A 152 -4.22 -10.29 -7.82
N PRO A 153 -4.49 -9.43 -8.82
CA PRO A 153 -3.45 -8.83 -9.66
C PRO A 153 -2.45 -7.99 -8.88
N CYS A 154 -2.84 -7.42 -7.72
CA CYS A 154 -1.95 -6.66 -6.83
C CYS A 154 -1.49 -7.48 -5.60
N GLN A 155 -2.37 -8.29 -5.01
CA GLN A 155 -2.02 -9.08 -3.81
C GLN A 155 -0.95 -10.13 -4.08
N THR A 156 -0.98 -10.78 -5.24
CA THR A 156 -0.06 -11.87 -5.58
C THR A 156 1.37 -11.37 -5.79
N PRO A 157 1.63 -10.29 -6.56
CA PRO A 157 2.96 -9.67 -6.61
C PRO A 157 3.44 -9.15 -5.25
N THR A 158 2.54 -8.64 -4.42
CA THR A 158 2.87 -8.16 -3.05
C THR A 158 3.41 -9.30 -2.18
N LEU A 159 2.74 -10.46 -2.17
CA LEU A 159 3.25 -11.67 -1.52
C LEU A 159 4.57 -12.14 -2.16
N GLY A 160 4.72 -11.96 -3.47
CA GLY A 160 5.94 -12.23 -4.22
C GLY A 160 7.18 -11.57 -3.61
N PHE A 161 7.11 -10.31 -3.16
CA PHE A 161 8.24 -9.66 -2.49
C PHE A 161 8.63 -10.33 -1.17
N CYS A 162 7.66 -10.81 -0.41
CA CYS A 162 7.91 -11.54 0.84
C CYS A 162 8.58 -12.89 0.56
N VAL A 163 8.07 -13.64 -0.41
CA VAL A 163 8.61 -14.94 -0.82
C VAL A 163 10.02 -14.77 -1.43
N GLU A 164 10.22 -13.78 -2.29
CA GLU A 164 11.54 -13.48 -2.87
C GLU A 164 12.58 -13.18 -1.77
N ARG A 165 12.19 -12.42 -0.74
CA ARG A 165 13.07 -12.17 0.42
C ARG A 165 13.33 -13.45 1.20
N HIS A 166 12.31 -14.27 1.41
CA HIS A 166 12.45 -15.55 2.10
C HIS A 166 13.45 -16.45 1.36
N ASP A 167 13.30 -16.61 0.04
CA ASP A 167 14.18 -17.45 -0.78
C ASP A 167 15.63 -16.96 -0.77
N LYS A 168 15.85 -15.64 -0.80
CA LYS A 168 17.18 -15.04 -0.63
C LYS A 168 17.80 -15.36 0.73
N ILE A 169 17.00 -15.40 1.80
CA ILE A 169 17.46 -15.78 3.14
C ILE A 169 17.79 -17.28 3.19
N GLN A 170 16.93 -18.13 2.62
CA GLN A 170 17.14 -19.60 2.62
C GLN A 170 18.35 -20.01 1.79
N SER A 171 18.59 -19.33 0.66
CA SER A 171 19.72 -19.63 -0.24
C SER A 171 21.02 -18.94 0.17
N PHE A 172 21.00 -18.05 1.17
CA PHE A 172 22.19 -17.34 1.63
C PHE A 172 23.20 -18.30 2.24
N LYS A 173 24.43 -18.29 1.72
CA LYS A 173 25.56 -19.03 2.27
C LYS A 173 26.49 -18.05 2.97
N PRO A 174 26.52 -17.99 4.31
CA PRO A 174 27.40 -17.08 5.03
C PRO A 174 28.87 -17.36 4.69
N GLU A 175 29.62 -16.30 4.41
CA GLU A 175 31.06 -16.37 4.16
C GLU A 175 31.84 -15.78 5.34
N THR A 176 32.85 -16.52 5.79
CA THR A 176 33.76 -16.05 6.83
C THR A 176 34.61 -14.91 6.28
N TYR A 177 34.72 -13.84 7.07
CA TYR A 177 35.63 -12.73 6.78
C TYR A 177 36.37 -12.33 8.05
N TRP A 178 37.51 -11.66 7.86
CA TRP A 178 38.37 -11.17 8.93
C TRP A 178 38.49 -9.66 8.86
N VAL A 179 38.39 -9.01 10.02
CA VAL A 179 38.60 -7.58 10.21
C VAL A 179 39.74 -7.41 11.19
N ILE A 180 40.67 -6.52 10.87
CA ILE A 180 41.77 -6.16 11.76
C ILE A 180 41.36 -4.91 12.52
N GLN A 181 41.48 -4.94 13.84
CA GLN A 181 41.22 -3.78 14.69
C GLN A 181 42.43 -3.57 15.61
N ALA A 182 42.92 -2.34 15.66
CA ALA A 182 44.01 -1.94 16.54
C ALA A 182 43.48 -1.01 17.63
N LYS A 183 44.04 -1.11 18.84
CA LYS A 183 43.75 -0.20 19.95
C LYS A 183 44.99 0.61 20.25
N VAL A 184 44.88 1.92 20.22
CA VAL A 184 45.97 2.84 20.58
C VAL A 184 45.65 3.53 21.90
N PHE A 185 46.67 3.69 22.75
CA PHE A 185 46.55 4.27 24.08
C PHE A 185 47.28 5.60 24.14
N LYS A 186 46.61 6.62 24.67
CA LYS A 186 47.21 7.92 24.98
C LYS A 186 47.25 8.08 26.51
N GLY A 187 48.38 7.72 27.12
CA GLY A 187 48.53 7.80 28.58
C GLY A 187 47.57 6.86 29.33
N LYS A 188 46.78 7.41 30.26
CA LYS A 188 45.78 6.68 31.07
C LYS A 188 44.35 6.75 30.50
N ASP A 189 44.17 7.36 29.33
CA ASP A 189 42.85 7.50 28.71
C ASP A 189 42.32 6.15 28.18
N SER A 190 41.02 6.09 27.94
CA SER A 190 40.39 4.94 27.26
C SER A 190 41.03 4.70 25.89
N PRO A 191 41.26 3.44 25.48
CA PRO A 191 41.87 3.14 24.20
C PRO A 191 41.00 3.63 23.03
N LEU A 192 41.65 4.21 22.02
CA LEU A 192 41.02 4.51 20.74
C LEU A 192 41.11 3.27 19.85
N THR A 193 39.95 2.73 19.45
CA THR A 193 39.88 1.67 18.45
C THR A 193 40.01 2.27 17.06
N LEU A 194 40.94 1.76 16.27
CA LEU A 194 41.15 2.16 14.88
C LEU A 194 40.46 1.18 13.95
N ASP A 195 39.71 1.73 12.98
CA ASP A 195 39.13 0.96 11.89
C ASP A 195 40.17 0.74 10.79
N TRP A 196 40.27 -0.49 10.30
CA TRP A 196 41.18 -0.81 9.22
C TRP A 196 40.70 -0.19 7.91
N SER A 197 41.62 0.49 7.21
CA SER A 197 41.31 1.15 5.93
C SER A 197 40.81 0.19 4.83
N ARG A 198 41.20 -1.09 4.90
CA ARG A 198 40.72 -2.13 3.97
C ARG A 198 39.38 -2.75 4.37
N VAL A 199 38.85 -2.38 5.54
CA VAL A 199 37.59 -2.86 6.13
C VAL A 199 37.61 -4.35 6.47
N ARG A 200 37.73 -5.26 5.50
CA ARG A 200 37.73 -6.72 5.71
C ARG A 200 38.50 -7.48 4.64
N VAL A 201 38.85 -8.74 4.92
CA VAL A 201 39.33 -9.72 3.93
C VAL A 201 38.59 -11.05 4.07
N PHE A 202 38.44 -11.78 2.98
CA PHE A 202 37.77 -13.10 2.94
C PHE A 202 38.76 -14.27 2.85
N ASP A 203 40.06 -13.98 2.87
CA ASP A 203 41.11 -14.98 2.89
C ASP A 203 41.80 -14.99 4.26
N ARG A 204 41.90 -16.18 4.85
CA ARG A 204 42.46 -16.37 6.19
C ARG A 204 43.95 -16.07 6.22
N GLU A 205 44.70 -16.53 5.22
CA GLU A 205 46.15 -16.41 5.16
C GLU A 205 46.55 -14.96 4.95
N VAL A 206 45.85 -14.25 4.07
CA VAL A 206 45.99 -12.81 3.85
C VAL A 206 45.67 -12.03 5.14
N GLY A 207 44.57 -12.38 5.82
CA GLY A 207 44.23 -11.77 7.11
C GLY A 207 45.32 -11.99 8.16
N GLN A 208 45.85 -13.21 8.26
CA GLN A 208 46.93 -13.55 9.19
C GLN A 208 48.23 -12.82 8.86
N MET A 209 48.58 -12.68 7.59
CA MET A 209 49.74 -11.93 7.13
C MET A 209 49.66 -10.47 7.61
N PHE A 210 48.53 -9.79 7.40
CA PHE A 210 48.36 -8.42 7.85
C PHE A 210 48.39 -8.28 9.38
N VAL A 211 47.80 -9.22 10.12
CA VAL A 211 47.89 -9.23 11.60
C VAL A 211 49.34 -9.39 12.06
N ASN A 212 50.10 -10.29 11.42
CA ASN A 212 51.51 -10.51 11.76
C ASN A 212 52.36 -9.26 11.51
N LEU A 213 52.14 -8.59 10.37
CA LEU A 213 52.79 -7.31 10.05
C LEU A 213 52.40 -6.19 11.03
N ALA A 214 51.15 -6.14 11.48
CA ALA A 214 50.69 -5.12 12.42
C ALA A 214 51.23 -5.35 13.84
N LYS A 215 51.31 -6.62 14.28
CA LYS A 215 51.77 -7.00 15.64
C LYS A 215 53.23 -6.64 15.91
N THR A 216 54.07 -6.55 14.88
CA THR A 216 55.48 -6.17 15.06
C THR A 216 55.65 -4.69 15.37
N SER A 217 54.66 -3.85 15.03
CA SER A 217 54.70 -2.43 15.37
C SER A 217 54.12 -2.16 16.76
N ARG A 218 54.82 -1.33 17.53
CA ARG A 218 54.36 -0.82 18.85
C ARG A 218 53.92 0.63 18.80
N VAL A 219 54.06 1.29 17.65
CA VAL A 219 53.80 2.72 17.47
C VAL A 219 52.89 2.91 16.28
N ALA A 220 51.84 3.71 16.46
CA ALA A 220 50.98 4.18 15.37
C ALA A 220 51.31 5.66 15.13
N GLN A 221 51.70 5.99 13.90
CA GLN A 221 51.97 7.37 13.50
C GLN A 221 50.71 8.00 12.92
N VAL A 222 50.43 9.24 13.31
CA VAL A 222 49.36 10.03 12.71
C VAL A 222 49.84 10.49 11.34
N GLU A 223 49.26 9.95 10.27
CA GLU A 223 49.58 10.37 8.90
C GLU A 223 48.82 11.64 8.49
N SER A 224 47.56 11.77 8.90
CA SER A 224 46.74 12.94 8.57
C SER A 224 45.64 13.18 9.60
N VAL A 225 45.22 14.44 9.74
CA VAL A 225 44.07 14.85 10.54
C VAL A 225 43.21 15.74 9.67
N SER A 226 41.94 15.39 9.49
CA SER A 226 40.98 16.23 8.78
C SER A 226 39.77 16.52 9.65
N LYS A 227 39.33 17.79 9.63
CA LYS A 227 38.10 18.23 10.29
C LYS A 227 37.20 18.81 9.22
N LYS A 228 35.99 18.26 9.09
CA LYS A 228 34.97 18.75 8.17
C LYS A 228 33.69 18.98 8.97
N GLU A 229 33.13 20.17 8.84
CA GLU A 229 31.79 20.43 9.32
C GLU A 229 30.79 19.67 8.45
N LYS A 230 29.84 18.98 9.08
CA LYS A 230 28.79 18.22 8.41
C LYS A 230 27.46 18.56 9.04
N ALA A 231 26.46 18.83 8.21
CA ALA A 231 25.09 19.04 8.65
C ALA A 231 24.24 17.83 8.27
N LYS A 232 23.42 17.34 9.21
CA LYS A 232 22.36 16.39 8.92
C LYS A 232 21.13 17.19 8.50
N GLN A 233 20.63 16.96 7.29
CA GLN A 233 19.47 17.68 6.78
C GLN A 233 18.21 17.36 7.60
N ARG A 234 17.33 18.35 7.74
CA ARG A 234 15.98 18.16 8.27
C ARG A 234 15.17 17.23 7.34
N PRO A 235 14.16 16.51 7.85
CA PRO A 235 13.32 15.67 7.01
C PRO A 235 12.55 16.49 5.96
N GLN A 236 12.12 15.81 4.91
CA GLN A 236 11.20 16.37 3.92
C GLN A 236 9.79 16.48 4.51
N ALA A 237 8.90 17.22 3.83
CA ALA A 237 7.48 17.25 4.19
C ALA A 237 6.90 15.84 4.17
N LEU A 238 6.05 15.53 5.16
CA LEU A 238 5.53 14.18 5.35
C LEU A 238 4.53 13.84 4.24
N ASN A 239 4.68 12.66 3.65
CA ASN A 239 3.71 12.07 2.73
C ASN A 239 3.18 10.75 3.29
N THR A 240 2.16 10.18 2.65
CA THR A 240 1.51 8.94 3.09
C THR A 240 2.48 7.76 3.19
N VAL A 241 3.43 7.63 2.26
CA VAL A 241 4.40 6.52 2.25
C VAL A 241 5.33 6.58 3.46
N GLU A 242 5.92 7.75 3.72
CA GLU A 242 6.81 7.93 4.87
C GLU A 242 6.04 7.86 6.19
N MET A 243 4.82 8.39 6.24
CA MET A 243 3.94 8.23 7.41
C MET A 243 3.72 6.74 7.75
N LEU A 244 3.36 5.91 6.77
CA LEU A 244 3.12 4.48 6.98
C LEU A 244 4.40 3.74 7.38
N LYS A 245 5.55 4.07 6.77
CA LYS A 245 6.85 3.48 7.15
C LYS A 245 7.24 3.83 8.58
N VAL A 246 7.11 5.09 8.98
CA VAL A 246 7.47 5.54 10.34
C VAL A 246 6.49 4.97 11.36
N ALA A 247 5.19 4.96 11.06
CA ALA A 247 4.17 4.36 11.92
C ALA A 247 4.47 2.87 12.18
N SER A 248 4.84 2.11 11.15
CA SER A 248 5.20 0.70 11.32
C SER A 248 6.54 0.51 12.05
N SER A 249 7.61 1.14 11.58
CA SER A 249 8.97 0.91 12.09
C SER A 249 9.24 1.52 13.47
N SER A 250 8.58 2.64 13.79
CA SER A 250 8.84 3.42 15.01
C SER A 250 7.69 3.34 16.02
N LEU A 251 6.45 3.15 15.58
CA LEU A 251 5.27 3.11 16.46
C LEU A 251 4.61 1.73 16.57
N GLY A 252 5.11 0.73 15.83
CA GLY A 252 4.55 -0.63 15.82
C GLY A 252 3.12 -0.71 15.27
N MET A 253 2.67 0.29 14.51
CA MET A 253 1.32 0.33 13.94
C MET A 253 1.28 -0.42 12.61
N LEU A 254 0.26 -1.27 12.44
CA LEU A 254 0.00 -1.92 11.16
C LEU A 254 -0.59 -0.90 10.16
N ILE A 255 -0.27 -1.09 8.88
CA ILE A 255 -0.66 -0.18 7.78
C ILE A 255 -2.19 -0.10 7.62
N ALA A 256 -2.88 -1.22 7.81
CA ALA A 256 -4.32 -1.24 8.05
C ALA A 256 -4.50 -1.50 9.55
N GLY A 257 -5.19 -0.59 10.25
CA GLY A 257 -5.38 -0.62 11.71
C GLY A 257 -6.26 -1.76 12.22
N ASN A 258 -6.12 -2.99 11.72
CA ASN A 258 -6.70 -4.15 12.36
C ASN A 258 -5.80 -4.53 13.54
N ARG A 259 -6.26 -4.23 14.75
CA ARG A 259 -5.85 -4.98 15.94
C ARG A 259 -6.18 -6.44 15.68
N PHE A 260 -5.22 -7.23 15.24
CA PHE A 260 -5.22 -8.64 15.62
C PHE A 260 -4.99 -8.62 17.13
N SER A 261 -6.08 -8.71 17.89
CA SER A 261 -6.03 -9.07 19.30
C SER A 261 -5.43 -10.46 19.40
N THR A 262 -4.11 -10.54 19.43
CA THR A 262 -3.41 -11.68 20.01
C THR A 262 -3.55 -11.56 21.52
N GLU A 263 -4.71 -11.93 22.04
CA GLU A 263 -4.77 -12.47 23.38
C GLU A 263 -4.32 -13.94 23.25
N MET A 264 -3.16 -14.21 23.85
CA MET A 264 -2.70 -15.56 24.19
C MET A 264 -3.60 -16.15 25.27
#